data_AF-A0A662I223-F1
#
_entry.id   AF-A0A662I223-F1
#
_cell.length_a   1.000
_cell.length_b   1.000
_cell.length_c   1.000
_cell.angle_alpha   90.00
_cell.angle_beta   90.00
_cell.angle_gamma   90.00
#
_symmetry.space_group_name_H-M   'P 1'
#
loop_
_entity.id
_entity.type
_entity.pdbx_description
1 polymer ?
#
loop_
_entity_poly.entity_id
_entity_poly.type
_entity_poly.pdbx_seq_one_letter_code
_entity_poly.pdbx_strand_id
1 'polypeptide(L)'
;MVEFDLRVPSEAALFAEYLKQMKPMGILIGYPHLGSLETPTVKFISTYGIRGILATYDAPNFSIHSQIGEKKNRYLQDFREIRKVEDKIYIALFACDLALNSMQNFYYSLWKPENKGKIPITWWFDPIVADFCPGIVLYYETRTEQDYFLQ
;
A
#
# COMPACT_ATOMS: atom_id res chain seq x y z
N MET A 1 -20.28 4.37 -1.30
CA MET A 1 -19.16 4.59 -2.24
C MET A 1 -19.51 5.85 -3.00
N VAL A 2 -18.62 6.84 -3.04
CA VAL A 2 -18.79 8.04 -3.88
C VAL A 2 -17.87 7.83 -5.08
N GLU A 3 -18.40 8.02 -6.29
CA GLU A 3 -17.71 7.72 -7.53
C GLU A 3 -17.64 8.97 -8.40
N PHE A 4 -16.47 9.18 -9.03
CA PHE A 4 -16.24 10.25 -10.00
C PHE A 4 -15.56 9.67 -11.23
N ASP A 5 -16.18 9.79 -12.40
CA ASP A 5 -15.60 9.44 -13.69
C ASP A 5 -14.90 10.65 -14.30
N LEU A 6 -13.56 10.61 -14.36
CA LEU A 6 -12.76 11.68 -14.92
C LEU A 6 -12.98 11.93 -16.42
N ARG A 7 -13.67 11.02 -17.12
CA ARG A 7 -14.07 11.20 -18.52
C ARG A 7 -15.31 12.07 -18.67
N VAL A 8 -16.09 12.22 -17.59
CA VAL A 8 -17.29 13.06 -17.54
C VAL A 8 -16.88 14.44 -16.98
N PRO A 9 -16.88 15.51 -17.80
CA PRO A 9 -16.33 16.81 -17.38
C PRO A 9 -16.96 17.39 -16.12
N SER A 10 -18.27 17.20 -15.92
CA SER A 10 -18.97 17.68 -14.72
C SER A 10 -18.55 16.93 -13.46
N GLU A 11 -18.29 15.62 -13.54
CA GLU A 11 -17.82 14.82 -12.41
C GLU A 11 -16.37 15.13 -12.08
N ALA A 12 -15.52 15.30 -13.09
CA ALA A 12 -14.14 15.74 -12.91
C ALA A 12 -14.07 17.13 -12.26
N ALA A 13 -14.94 18.07 -12.67
CA ALA A 13 -15.02 19.40 -12.08
C ALA A 13 -15.46 19.35 -10.62
N LEU A 14 -16.52 18.59 -10.31
CA LEU A 14 -16.99 18.40 -8.94
C LEU A 14 -15.92 17.73 -8.07
N PHE A 15 -15.22 16.73 -8.60
CA PHE A 15 -14.14 16.07 -7.87
C PHE A 15 -13.00 17.05 -7.56
N ALA A 16 -12.61 17.90 -8.52
CA ALA A 16 -11.64 18.97 -8.28
C ALA A 16 -12.07 19.93 -7.16
N GLU A 17 -13.36 20.25 -7.05
CA GLU A 17 -13.87 21.11 -5.97
C GLU A 17 -13.67 20.47 -4.59
N TYR A 18 -13.88 19.16 -4.46
CA TYR A 18 -13.59 18.43 -3.23
C TYR A 18 -12.08 18.41 -2.92
N LEU A 19 -11.25 18.09 -3.93
CA LEU A 19 -9.79 18.01 -3.75
C LEU A 19 -9.19 19.36 -3.32
N LYS A 20 -9.67 20.48 -3.85
CA LYS A 20 -9.21 21.84 -3.47
C LYS A 20 -9.51 22.20 -2.02
N GLN A 21 -10.50 21.56 -1.40
CA GLN A 21 -10.87 21.78 0.01
C GLN A 21 -10.07 20.90 0.97
N MET A 22 -9.39 19.88 0.45
CA MET A 22 -8.55 19.01 1.27
C MET A 22 -7.27 19.72 1.70
N LYS A 23 -6.76 19.32 2.86
CA LYS A 23 -5.43 19.78 3.32
C LYS A 23 -4.34 19.27 2.37
N PRO A 24 -3.23 20.01 2.20
CA PRO A 24 -2.06 19.50 1.47
C PRO A 24 -1.63 18.14 2.01
N MET A 25 -1.26 17.22 1.11
CA MET A 25 -0.96 15.82 1.43
C MET A 25 -2.11 15.06 2.13
N GLY A 26 -3.34 15.55 1.98
CA GLY A 26 -4.54 14.87 2.42
C GLY A 26 -4.66 13.48 1.79
N ILE A 27 -5.31 12.56 2.49
CA ILE A 27 -5.47 11.17 2.07
C ILE A 27 -6.81 11.02 1.37
N LEU A 28 -6.78 10.50 0.14
CA LEU A 28 -7.96 10.01 -0.56
C LEU A 28 -7.96 8.48 -0.54
N ILE A 29 -8.98 7.87 0.05
CA ILE A 29 -9.11 6.41 0.16
C ILE A 29 -10.12 5.92 -0.88
N GLY A 30 -9.72 4.92 -1.67
CA GLY A 30 -10.62 4.26 -2.61
C GLY A 30 -9.89 3.79 -3.87
N TYR A 31 -10.65 3.28 -4.82
CA TYR A 31 -10.17 2.87 -6.14
C TYR A 31 -11.23 3.29 -7.17
N PRO A 32 -10.84 3.76 -8.36
CA PRO A 32 -11.82 4.09 -9.39
C PRO A 32 -12.57 2.82 -9.83
N HIS A 33 -13.84 2.95 -10.26
CA HIS A 33 -14.66 1.77 -10.59
C HIS A 33 -14.07 0.91 -11.73
N LEU A 34 -13.33 1.54 -12.65
CA LEU A 34 -12.59 0.86 -13.72
C LEU A 34 -11.10 0.94 -13.44
N GLY A 35 -10.41 -0.19 -13.55
CA GLY A 35 -8.94 -0.22 -13.50
C GLY A 35 -8.30 0.65 -14.59
N SER A 36 -8.96 0.84 -15.74
CA SER A 36 -8.47 1.76 -16.79
C SER A 36 -8.40 3.23 -16.33
N LEU A 37 -9.11 3.59 -15.26
CA LEU A 37 -9.11 4.93 -14.68
C LEU A 37 -8.09 5.08 -13.54
N GLU A 38 -7.38 4.03 -13.13
CA GLU A 38 -6.37 4.10 -12.06
C GLU A 38 -5.30 5.15 -12.34
N THR A 39 -4.58 5.02 -13.46
CA THR A 39 -3.53 5.97 -13.82
C THR A 39 -4.06 7.41 -14.02
N PRO A 40 -5.17 7.64 -14.76
CA PRO A 40 -5.80 8.96 -14.83
C PRO A 40 -6.15 9.55 -13.47
N THR A 41 -6.69 8.74 -12.55
CA THR A 41 -7.11 9.17 -11.22
C THR A 41 -5.92 9.58 -10.37
N VAL A 42 -4.89 8.73 -10.30
CA VAL A 42 -3.65 9.03 -9.55
C VAL A 42 -2.98 10.29 -10.07
N LYS A 43 -2.89 10.44 -11.41
CA LYS A 43 -2.33 11.67 -12.02
C LYS A 43 -3.16 12.90 -11.64
N PHE A 44 -4.48 12.81 -11.74
CA PHE A 44 -5.38 13.92 -11.47
C PHE A 44 -5.26 14.41 -10.02
N ILE A 45 -5.39 13.50 -9.04
CA ILE A 45 -5.33 13.86 -7.62
C ILE A 45 -3.95 14.38 -7.21
N SER A 46 -2.89 13.89 -7.86
CA SER A 46 -1.52 14.35 -7.60
C SER A 46 -1.31 15.81 -7.99
N THR A 47 -2.04 16.34 -9.00
CA THR A 47 -1.96 17.77 -9.35
C THR A 47 -2.52 18.69 -8.26
N TYR A 48 -3.33 18.16 -7.35
CA TYR A 48 -3.85 18.85 -6.17
C TYR A 48 -3.03 18.57 -4.90
N GLY A 49 -1.91 17.86 -5.00
CA GLY A 49 -1.08 17.49 -3.86
C GLY A 49 -1.77 16.52 -2.90
N ILE A 50 -2.67 15.68 -3.40
CA ILE A 50 -3.44 14.69 -2.62
C ILE A 50 -2.83 13.31 -2.80
N ARG A 51 -2.69 12.58 -1.68
CA ARG A 51 -2.16 11.22 -1.66
C ARG A 51 -3.29 10.21 -1.79
N GLY A 52 -3.27 9.43 -2.87
CA GLY A 52 -4.16 8.28 -3.01
C GLY A 52 -3.70 7.10 -2.16
N ILE A 53 -4.60 6.52 -1.39
CA ILE A 53 -4.48 5.19 -0.81
C ILE A 53 -5.48 4.30 -1.54
N LEU A 54 -4.95 3.42 -2.38
CA LEU A 54 -5.77 2.50 -3.15
C LEU A 54 -6.43 1.48 -2.20
N ALA A 55 -7.75 1.48 -2.20
CA ALA A 55 -8.57 0.61 -1.37
C ALA A 55 -9.76 0.11 -2.18
N THR A 56 -9.90 -1.20 -2.28
CA THR A 56 -11.02 -1.86 -2.98
C THR A 56 -11.93 -2.55 -1.96
N TYR A 57 -12.98 -3.23 -2.44
CA TYR A 57 -13.85 -4.03 -1.58
C TYR A 57 -13.10 -5.17 -0.85
N ASP A 58 -11.96 -5.62 -1.39
CA ASP A 58 -11.11 -6.64 -0.79
C ASP A 58 -10.26 -6.09 0.38
N ALA A 59 -10.34 -4.79 0.70
CA ALA A 59 -9.62 -4.19 1.82
C ALA A 59 -10.56 -3.70 2.95
N PRO A 60 -11.30 -4.61 3.63
CA PRO A 60 -12.28 -4.22 4.63
C PRO A 60 -11.62 -3.79 5.95
N ASN A 61 -12.45 -3.21 6.83
CA ASN A 61 -12.15 -3.03 8.26
C ASN A 61 -10.99 -2.08 8.60
N PHE A 62 -10.62 -1.15 7.73
CA PHE A 62 -9.62 -0.11 8.05
C PHE A 62 -9.98 0.71 9.30
N SER A 63 -11.27 0.98 9.55
CA SER A 63 -11.72 1.65 10.78
C SER A 63 -11.45 0.84 12.05
N ILE A 64 -11.38 -0.48 11.94
CA ILE A 64 -11.04 -1.38 13.06
C ILE A 64 -9.52 -1.45 13.19
N HIS A 65 -8.80 -1.72 12.10
CA HIS A 65 -7.34 -1.79 12.10
C HIS A 65 -6.67 -0.47 12.48
N SER A 66 -7.33 0.68 12.31
CA SER A 66 -6.85 1.98 12.77
C SER A 66 -6.83 2.14 14.29
N GLN A 67 -7.56 1.28 15.01
CA GLN A 67 -7.70 1.32 16.48
C GLN A 67 -6.92 0.18 17.17
N ILE A 68 -6.25 -0.68 16.40
CA ILE A 68 -5.52 -1.85 16.94
C ILE A 68 -4.03 -1.57 16.92
N GLY A 69 -3.37 -1.75 18.06
CA GLY A 69 -1.93 -1.57 18.21
C GLY A 69 -1.54 -0.09 18.30
N GLU A 70 -0.24 0.13 18.51
CA GLU A 70 0.31 1.48 18.59
C GLU A 70 0.63 2.02 17.20
N LYS A 71 0.24 3.27 16.95
CA LYS A 71 0.63 4.00 15.75
C LYS A 71 2.12 4.27 15.79
N LYS A 72 2.82 3.92 14.72
CA LYS A 72 4.26 4.14 14.60
C LYS A 72 4.52 5.18 13.52
N ASN A 73 5.20 6.28 13.89
CA ASN A 73 5.67 7.28 12.93
C ASN A 73 6.87 6.80 12.10
N ARG A 74 7.44 5.65 12.46
CA ARG A 74 8.53 5.00 11.73
C ARG A 74 8.43 3.49 11.86
N TYR A 75 8.56 2.80 10.74
CA TYR A 75 8.79 1.35 10.73
C TYR A 75 10.30 1.10 10.61
N LEU A 76 10.83 0.27 11.49
CA LEU A 76 12.26 -0.05 11.54
C LEU A 76 12.47 -1.51 11.20
N GLN A 77 13.51 -1.77 10.41
CA GLN A 77 13.98 -3.10 10.08
C GLN A 77 15.50 -3.11 9.99
N ASP A 78 16.10 -4.24 10.31
CA ASP A 78 17.53 -4.48 10.16
C ASP A 78 17.85 -4.83 8.70
N PHE A 79 19.09 -4.58 8.28
CA PHE A 79 19.60 -5.04 7.00
C PHE A 79 20.64 -6.15 7.20
N ARG A 80 20.75 -7.04 6.22
CA ARG A 80 21.74 -8.11 6.22
C ARG A 80 22.92 -7.73 5.34
N GLU A 81 24.12 -7.83 5.88
CA GLU A 81 25.33 -7.79 5.06
C GLU A 81 25.50 -9.11 4.29
N ILE A 82 25.71 -8.99 2.98
CA ILE A 82 25.92 -10.14 2.09
C ILE A 82 27.31 -10.03 1.48
N ARG A 83 28.08 -11.10 1.54
CA ARG A 83 29.37 -11.19 0.85
C ARG A 83 29.14 -11.52 -0.62
N LYS A 84 29.81 -10.78 -1.50
CA LYS A 84 29.82 -11.08 -2.94
C LYS A 84 30.45 -12.45 -3.15
N VAL A 85 29.83 -13.25 -4.00
CA VAL A 85 30.29 -14.55 -4.47
C VAL A 85 30.49 -14.38 -5.97
N GLU A 86 31.73 -14.56 -6.42
CA GLU A 86 32.06 -14.45 -7.84
C GLU A 86 31.42 -15.60 -8.64
N ASP A 87 31.26 -15.40 -9.95
CA ASP A 87 30.72 -16.39 -10.89
C ASP A 87 29.29 -16.89 -10.57
N LYS A 88 28.45 -16.02 -10.02
CA LYS A 88 27.04 -16.27 -9.73
C LYS A 88 26.11 -15.25 -10.39
N ILE A 89 24.88 -15.68 -10.65
CA ILE A 89 23.76 -14.80 -11.02
C ILE A 89 22.95 -14.52 -9.75
N TYR A 90 22.68 -13.25 -9.50
CA TYR A 90 21.86 -12.79 -8.39
C TYR A 90 20.44 -12.52 -8.86
N ILE A 91 19.46 -13.03 -8.13
CA ILE A 91 18.04 -12.82 -8.38
C ILE A 91 17.45 -12.22 -7.10
N ALA A 92 16.77 -11.09 -7.23
CA ALA A 92 15.97 -10.48 -6.18
C ALA A 92 14.50 -10.56 -6.57
N LEU A 93 13.67 -11.03 -5.63
CA LEU A 93 12.23 -11.11 -5.81
C LEU A 93 11.57 -9.98 -5.03
N PHE A 94 10.70 -9.24 -5.70
CA PHE A 94 9.96 -8.13 -5.11
C PHE A 94 8.46 -8.30 -5.36
N ALA A 95 7.68 -8.33 -4.30
CA ALA A 95 6.23 -8.39 -4.33
C ALA A 95 5.67 -6.99 -4.07
N CYS A 96 5.06 -6.39 -5.10
CA CYS A 96 4.38 -5.10 -5.02
C CYS A 96 3.05 -5.15 -5.77
N ASP A 97 2.02 -4.51 -5.23
CA ASP A 97 0.73 -4.34 -5.89
C ASP A 97 -0.07 -3.20 -5.21
N LEU A 98 -1.41 -3.22 -5.23
CA LEU A 98 -2.43 -2.28 -4.70
C LEU A 98 -2.32 -1.86 -3.22
N ALA A 99 -1.12 -1.57 -2.76
CA ALA A 99 -0.79 -0.99 -1.50
C ALA A 99 -1.42 -1.67 -0.27
N LEU A 100 -2.22 -0.91 0.51
CA LEU A 100 -2.89 -1.40 1.71
C LEU A 100 -3.83 -2.56 1.41
N ASN A 101 -4.40 -2.64 0.20
CA ASN A 101 -5.24 -3.77 -0.19
C ASN A 101 -4.43 -5.07 -0.22
N SER A 102 -3.26 -5.05 -0.83
CA SER A 102 -2.36 -6.21 -0.88
C SER A 102 -1.87 -6.57 0.51
N MET A 103 -1.56 -5.57 1.35
CA MET A 103 -1.15 -5.81 2.72
C MET A 103 -2.28 -6.44 3.57
N GLN A 104 -3.50 -5.93 3.45
CA GLN A 104 -4.68 -6.46 4.15
C GLN A 104 -4.98 -7.91 3.73
N ASN A 105 -4.77 -8.24 2.46
CA ASN A 105 -4.99 -9.59 1.90
C ASN A 105 -3.77 -10.50 1.92
N PHE A 106 -2.78 -10.19 2.77
CA PHE A 106 -1.61 -11.05 2.96
C PHE A 106 -0.86 -11.34 1.65
N TYR A 107 -0.76 -10.32 0.78
CA TYR A 107 -0.20 -10.42 -0.57
C TYR A 107 -0.75 -11.60 -1.37
N TYR A 108 -2.07 -11.64 -1.57
CA TYR A 108 -2.76 -12.74 -2.27
C TYR A 108 -2.43 -14.11 -1.67
N SER A 109 -2.44 -14.20 -0.33
CA SER A 109 -2.06 -15.39 0.45
C SER A 109 -0.58 -15.80 0.42
N LEU A 110 0.31 -15.00 -0.19
CA LEU A 110 1.75 -15.28 -0.15
C LEU A 110 2.33 -15.13 1.26
N TRP A 111 1.75 -14.28 2.11
CA TRP A 111 2.17 -14.08 3.51
C TRP A 111 1.62 -15.13 4.50
N LYS A 112 0.96 -16.20 4.01
CA LYS A 112 0.46 -17.26 4.91
C LYS A 112 1.60 -18.12 5.49
N PRO A 113 1.45 -18.68 6.70
CA PRO A 113 2.50 -19.48 7.35
C PRO A 113 3.05 -20.63 6.51
N GLU A 114 2.22 -21.27 5.69
CA GLU A 114 2.61 -22.36 4.81
C GLU A 114 3.53 -21.94 3.64
N ASN A 115 3.58 -20.65 3.29
CA ASN A 115 4.33 -20.11 2.16
C ASN A 115 5.52 -19.25 2.58
N LYS A 116 5.35 -18.51 3.68
CA LYS A 116 6.31 -17.53 4.18
C LYS A 116 7.64 -18.18 4.60
N GLY A 117 8.75 -17.49 4.32
CA GLY A 117 10.10 -17.91 4.73
C GLY A 117 10.73 -19.04 3.90
N LYS A 118 10.04 -19.57 2.88
CA LYS A 118 10.60 -20.62 2.01
C LYS A 118 11.68 -20.12 1.07
N ILE A 119 11.54 -18.88 0.58
CA ILE A 119 12.51 -18.19 -0.27
C ILE A 119 12.62 -16.72 0.15
N PRO A 120 13.75 -16.05 -0.11
CA PRO A 120 13.87 -14.62 0.13
C PRO A 120 12.91 -13.81 -0.75
N ILE A 121 12.08 -12.97 -0.13
CA ILE A 121 11.17 -12.07 -0.82
C ILE A 121 11.28 -10.68 -0.19
N THR A 122 11.42 -9.68 -1.04
CA THR A 122 11.21 -8.29 -0.64
C THR A 122 9.75 -7.93 -0.88
N TRP A 123 9.13 -7.29 0.09
CA TRP A 123 7.72 -6.92 0.08
C TRP A 123 7.61 -5.41 0.03
N TRP A 124 6.76 -4.91 -0.84
CA TRP A 124 6.38 -3.51 -0.75
C TRP A 124 5.74 -3.25 0.63
N PHE A 125 5.95 -2.08 1.21
CA PHE A 125 5.39 -1.74 2.51
C PHE A 125 5.15 -0.24 2.55
N ASP A 126 3.88 0.18 2.52
CA ASP A 126 3.56 1.59 2.70
C ASP A 126 3.77 1.99 4.16
N PRO A 127 4.70 2.89 4.51
CA PRO A 127 4.83 3.35 5.89
C PRO A 127 3.57 4.01 6.42
N ILE A 128 2.68 4.51 5.55
CA ILE A 128 1.41 5.10 5.98
C ILE A 128 0.54 4.09 6.74
N VAL A 129 0.68 2.79 6.47
CA VAL A 129 -0.11 1.76 7.15
C VAL A 129 0.22 1.68 8.64
N ALA A 130 1.44 2.04 9.04
CA ALA A 130 1.87 2.02 10.43
C ALA A 130 1.22 3.12 11.28
N ASP A 131 0.75 4.22 10.66
CA ASP A 131 -0.05 5.26 11.31
C ASP A 131 -1.55 5.08 11.03
N PHE A 132 -1.90 4.77 9.79
CA PHE A 132 -3.28 4.72 9.32
C PHE A 132 -4.02 3.45 9.79
N CYS A 133 -3.37 2.29 9.74
CA CYS A 133 -3.95 0.98 10.07
C CYS A 133 -2.92 0.08 10.78
N PRO A 134 -2.41 0.45 11.98
CA PRO A 134 -1.38 -0.28 12.70
C PRO A 134 -1.73 -1.76 12.96
N GLY A 135 -3.01 -2.10 13.05
CA GLY A 135 -3.46 -3.49 13.20
C GLY A 135 -3.03 -4.40 12.04
N ILE A 136 -2.87 -3.87 10.83
CA ILE A 136 -2.35 -4.63 9.68
C ILE A 136 -0.87 -4.96 9.89
N VAL A 137 -0.10 -4.02 10.41
CA VAL A 137 1.35 -4.17 10.62
C VAL A 137 1.66 -5.30 11.59
N LEU A 138 0.81 -5.55 12.58
CA LEU A 138 1.00 -6.65 13.55
C LEU A 138 1.14 -8.02 12.88
N TYR A 139 0.48 -8.25 11.74
CA TYR A 139 0.66 -9.50 10.98
C TYR A 139 2.02 -9.58 10.31
N TYR A 140 2.59 -8.44 9.92
CA TYR A 140 3.89 -8.35 9.26
C TYR A 140 5.06 -8.37 10.26
N GLU A 141 4.82 -8.15 11.55
CA GLU A 141 5.82 -8.39 12.61
C GLU A 141 6.15 -9.89 12.77
N THR A 142 5.37 -10.78 12.14
CA THR A 142 5.70 -12.22 12.05
C THR A 142 6.70 -12.54 10.92
N ARG A 143 7.36 -11.52 10.36
CA ARG A 143 8.39 -11.66 9.31
C ARG A 143 9.49 -12.64 9.71
N THR A 144 10.04 -13.34 8.73
CA THR A 144 11.19 -14.22 8.88
C THR A 144 12.47 -13.50 8.44
N GLU A 145 13.63 -14.14 8.60
CA GLU A 145 14.91 -13.62 8.07
C GLU A 145 14.96 -13.54 6.54
N GLN A 146 14.02 -14.20 5.85
CA GLN A 146 13.89 -14.20 4.40
C GLN A 146 12.98 -13.07 3.90
N ASP A 147 12.34 -12.33 4.80
CA ASP A 147 11.43 -11.25 4.46
C ASP A 147 12.08 -9.88 4.68
N TYR A 148 12.03 -9.03 3.66
CA TYR A 148 12.52 -7.66 3.74
C TYR A 148 11.44 -6.69 3.25
N PHE A 149 11.28 -5.53 3.88
CA PHE A 149 10.28 -4.54 3.47
C PHE A 149 10.93 -3.39 2.69
N LEU A 150 10.30 -2.92 1.63
CA LEU A 150 10.79 -1.78 0.84
C LEU A 150 9.61 -0.86 0.48
N GLN A 151 9.84 0.45 0.46
CA GLN A 151 8.83 1.44 0.07
C GLN A 151 8.98 1.83 -1.40
#